data_AF-A0A7S3EL13-F1
#
_entry.id   AF-A0A7S3EL13-F1
#
_cell.length_a   1.000
_cell.length_b   1.000
_cell.length_c   1.000
_cell.angle_alpha   90.00
_cell.angle_beta   90.00
_cell.angle_gamma   90.00
#
_symmetry.space_group_name_H-M   'P 1'
#
loop_
_entity.id
_entity.type
_entity.pdbx_description
1 polymer ?
#
loop_
_entity_poly.entity_id
_entity_poly.type
_entity_poly.pdbx_seq_one_letter_code
_entity_poly.pdbx_strand_id
1 'polypeptide(L)'
;MEKSSCFFLVAYADGSGAQGSLVEDEIQIGEIKTQAVFGGMLTDFGDFQRRGVDGILGLAYPPLACNPTCLKPVFDEMVGRKKVKEDMFSICFAGAGGSLVLGGFDAKMAKSRPFYVPLLKEKERSFYRVGLNESLIVGGVEVSMPEMKTAIVDSGTTLIMFSKNTFDKLAKHLKTAHCDVPDLCERNSWFQEIQCFTEDEEILDKMPTIEIPFSNGEKLELEARDYLIPIYVSMLFLRTSAEYLVLDAKASKPKHSDCLSSSASNRTKGSDAPFACFVFVPE
;
A
#
# COMPACT_ATOMS: atom_id res chain seq x y z
N MET A 1 24.87 -34.03 -17.75
CA MET A 1 24.86 -33.11 -16.60
C MET A 1 23.73 -32.13 -16.83
N GLU A 2 22.60 -32.31 -16.13
CA GLU A 2 21.53 -31.31 -16.14
C GLU A 2 22.09 -30.00 -15.59
N LYS A 3 21.86 -28.89 -16.31
CA LYS A 3 22.13 -27.54 -15.78
C LYS A 3 21.34 -27.41 -14.49
N SER A 4 22.01 -27.24 -13.35
CA SER A 4 21.35 -26.86 -12.10
C SER A 4 20.67 -25.50 -12.31
N SER A 5 19.36 -25.49 -12.55
CA SER A 5 18.58 -24.26 -12.60
C SER A 5 18.52 -23.66 -11.20
N CYS A 6 18.99 -22.42 -11.02
CA CYS A 6 18.76 -21.71 -9.77
C CYS A 6 17.27 -21.46 -9.61
N PHE A 7 16.72 -21.72 -8.42
CA PHE A 7 15.30 -21.53 -8.12
C PHE A 7 15.09 -20.27 -7.26
N PHE A 8 13.86 -19.77 -7.23
CA PHE A 8 13.43 -18.78 -6.25
C PHE A 8 12.19 -19.27 -5.51
N LEU A 9 12.02 -18.78 -4.29
CA LEU A 9 10.81 -18.90 -3.49
C LEU A 9 10.58 -17.55 -2.82
N VAL A 10 9.37 -17.01 -2.96
CA VAL A 10 8.93 -15.81 -2.26
C VAL A 10 7.66 -16.11 -1.48
N ALA A 11 7.57 -15.57 -0.27
CA ALA A 11 6.40 -15.66 0.59
C ALA A 11 6.11 -14.28 1.20
N TYR A 12 4.84 -13.94 1.30
CA TYR A 12 4.35 -12.65 1.80
C TYR A 12 3.65 -12.79 3.15
N ALA A 13 3.42 -11.66 3.80
CA ALA A 13 2.86 -11.60 5.15
C ALA A 13 1.43 -12.17 5.25
N ASP A 14 0.68 -12.16 4.14
CA ASP A 14 -0.67 -12.75 4.03
C ASP A 14 -0.66 -14.28 3.82
N GLY A 15 0.52 -14.89 3.74
CA GLY A 15 0.71 -16.31 3.46
C GLY A 15 0.65 -16.67 1.97
N SER A 16 0.52 -15.68 1.08
CA SER A 16 0.66 -15.86 -0.35
C SER A 16 2.12 -16.02 -0.76
N GLY A 17 2.36 -16.53 -1.96
CA GLY A 17 3.71 -16.62 -2.50
C GLY A 17 3.80 -17.33 -3.84
N ALA A 18 5.03 -17.42 -4.32
CA ALA A 18 5.35 -18.01 -5.61
C ALA A 18 6.73 -18.65 -5.61
N GLN A 19 6.92 -19.62 -6.51
CA GLN A 19 8.21 -20.26 -6.73
C GLN A 19 8.40 -20.59 -8.21
N GLY A 20 9.66 -20.73 -8.60
CA GLY A 20 10.02 -21.05 -9.98
C GLY A 20 11.52 -21.01 -10.20
N SER A 21 11.92 -20.72 -11.44
CA SER A 21 13.32 -20.69 -11.85
C SER A 21 13.79 -19.26 -12.05
N LEU A 22 15.07 -19.00 -11.76
CA LEU A 22 15.70 -17.74 -12.12
C LEU A 22 15.94 -17.67 -13.63
N VAL A 23 15.64 -16.51 -14.19
CA VAL A 23 15.84 -16.17 -15.60
C VAL A 23 16.67 -14.89 -15.65
N GLU A 24 17.63 -14.85 -16.56
CA GLU A 24 18.38 -13.64 -16.91
C GLU A 24 17.90 -13.17 -18.28
N ASP A 25 17.37 -11.96 -18.36
CA ASP A 25 16.90 -11.37 -19.62
C ASP A 25 16.89 -9.83 -19.55
N GLU A 26 16.70 -9.19 -20.70
CA GLU A 26 16.50 -7.74 -20.80
C GLU A 26 15.08 -7.38 -20.33
N ILE A 27 15.00 -6.57 -19.28
CA ILE A 27 13.75 -5.97 -18.82
C ILE A 27 13.65 -4.56 -19.40
N GLN A 28 12.48 -4.23 -19.94
CA GLN A 28 12.12 -2.88 -20.36
C GLN A 28 10.97 -2.34 -19.50
N ILE A 29 11.20 -1.19 -18.83
CA ILE A 29 10.17 -0.44 -18.11
C ILE A 29 10.11 0.97 -18.70
N GLY A 30 8.99 1.31 -19.35
CA GLY A 30 8.89 2.51 -20.15
C GLY A 30 9.95 2.53 -21.26
N GLU A 31 10.80 3.56 -21.26
CA GLU A 31 11.91 3.72 -22.21
C GLU A 31 13.25 3.14 -21.71
N ILE A 32 13.29 2.63 -20.48
CA ILE A 32 14.52 2.18 -19.82
C ILE A 32 14.68 0.68 -19.98
N LYS A 33 15.85 0.26 -20.47
CA LYS A 33 16.24 -1.14 -20.64
C LYS A 33 17.43 -1.50 -19.76
N THR A 34 17.35 -2.64 -19.08
CA THR A 34 18.47 -3.20 -18.32
C THR A 34 18.46 -4.72 -18.37
N GLN A 35 19.66 -5.32 -18.33
CA GLN A 35 19.80 -6.75 -18.06
C GLN A 35 19.60 -6.99 -16.56
N ALA A 36 18.80 -7.99 -16.20
CA ALA A 36 18.53 -8.34 -14.81
C ALA A 36 18.24 -9.84 -14.66
N VAL A 37 18.46 -10.37 -13.46
CA VAL A 37 18.03 -11.71 -13.06
C VAL A 37 16.73 -11.59 -12.27
N PHE A 38 15.68 -12.30 -12.69
CA PHE A 38 14.35 -12.26 -12.06
C PHE A 38 13.73 -13.66 -11.98
N GLY A 39 12.65 -13.79 -11.19
CA GLY A 39 11.94 -15.04 -11.02
C GLY A 39 10.94 -15.32 -12.14
N GLY A 40 11.18 -16.37 -12.92
CA GLY A 40 10.19 -16.96 -13.81
C GLY A 40 9.27 -17.88 -13.01
N MET A 41 8.10 -17.35 -12.59
CA MET A 41 7.12 -18.07 -11.78
C MET A 41 6.61 -19.33 -12.50
N LEU A 42 6.65 -20.47 -11.82
CA LEU A 42 6.13 -21.75 -12.30
C LEU A 42 4.88 -22.19 -11.54
N THR A 43 4.83 -21.91 -10.24
CA THR A 43 3.70 -22.22 -9.36
C THR A 43 3.55 -21.15 -8.29
N ASP A 44 2.31 -20.86 -7.90
CA ASP A 44 1.95 -19.94 -6.84
C ASP A 44 1.11 -20.62 -5.75
N PHE A 45 0.95 -19.94 -4.61
CA PHE A 45 0.14 -20.41 -3.49
C PHE A 45 -0.47 -19.22 -2.72
N GLY A 46 -1.53 -19.50 -1.97
CA GLY A 46 -2.09 -18.56 -0.99
C GLY A 46 -2.72 -17.28 -1.57
N ASP A 47 -3.52 -17.37 -2.64
CA ASP A 47 -4.18 -16.19 -3.27
C ASP A 47 -3.18 -15.10 -3.73
N PHE A 48 -2.09 -15.55 -4.35
CA PHE A 48 -1.02 -14.69 -4.86
C PHE A 48 -1.43 -13.89 -6.11
N GLN A 49 -2.20 -14.50 -7.03
CA GLN A 49 -2.60 -13.85 -8.28
C GLN A 49 -3.56 -12.69 -8.03
N ARG A 50 -3.37 -11.60 -8.78
CA ARG A 50 -4.27 -10.44 -8.81
C ARG A 50 -4.78 -10.22 -10.22
N ARG A 51 -6.05 -9.83 -10.35
CA ARG A 51 -6.67 -9.61 -11.67
C ARG A 51 -5.95 -8.48 -12.41
N GLY A 52 -5.49 -8.76 -13.63
CA GLY A 52 -4.81 -7.78 -14.48
C GLY A 52 -3.32 -7.57 -14.14
N VAL A 53 -2.72 -8.45 -13.35
CA VAL A 53 -1.31 -8.39 -12.95
C VAL A 53 -0.66 -9.76 -13.16
N ASP A 54 0.40 -9.83 -13.95
CA ASP A 54 1.12 -11.07 -14.25
C ASP A 54 2.34 -11.31 -13.34
N GLY A 55 2.78 -10.29 -12.60
CA GLY A 55 3.97 -10.38 -11.75
C GLY A 55 4.16 -9.16 -10.85
N ILE A 56 5.24 -9.19 -10.05
CA ILE A 56 5.55 -8.16 -9.06
C ILE A 56 6.95 -7.60 -9.33
N LEU A 57 7.06 -6.27 -9.35
CA LEU A 57 8.34 -5.55 -9.39
C LEU A 57 8.71 -5.09 -7.98
N GLY A 58 9.68 -5.76 -7.37
CA GLY A 58 10.25 -5.33 -6.09
C GLY A 58 11.16 -4.11 -6.26
N LEU A 59 10.86 -3.03 -5.54
CA LEU A 59 11.64 -1.77 -5.54
C LEU A 59 12.39 -1.54 -4.23
N ALA A 60 12.26 -2.43 -3.25
CA ALA A 60 12.98 -2.35 -1.99
C ALA A 60 14.45 -2.78 -2.14
N TYR A 61 15.24 -2.59 -1.08
CA TYR A 61 16.69 -2.69 -1.14
C TYR A 61 17.21 -4.14 -1.29
N PRO A 62 18.44 -4.33 -1.83
CA PRO A 62 19.03 -5.64 -2.10
C PRO A 62 19.00 -6.66 -0.95
N PRO A 63 19.17 -6.30 0.34
CA PRO A 63 19.10 -7.28 1.43
C PRO A 63 17.79 -8.08 1.49
N LEU A 64 16.66 -7.56 0.98
CA LEU A 64 15.41 -8.34 0.92
C LEU A 64 15.41 -9.41 -0.16
N ALA A 65 16.24 -9.28 -1.19
CA ALA A 65 16.41 -10.31 -2.22
C ALA A 65 17.34 -11.45 -1.78
N CYS A 66 17.93 -11.37 -0.58
CA CYS A 66 18.79 -12.40 0.02
C CYS A 66 18.01 -13.57 0.62
N ASN A 67 17.13 -14.19 -0.18
CA ASN A 67 16.44 -15.41 0.20
C ASN A 67 16.04 -16.25 -1.03
N PRO A 68 16.82 -17.26 -1.46
CA PRO A 68 18.17 -17.65 -1.02
C PRO A 68 19.30 -17.05 -1.88
N THR A 69 18.99 -16.25 -2.91
CA THR A 69 19.92 -15.97 -4.04
C THR A 69 20.61 -14.61 -4.02
N CYS A 70 20.20 -13.68 -3.15
CA CYS A 70 20.81 -12.34 -3.03
C CYS A 70 20.92 -11.60 -4.37
N LEU A 71 19.85 -11.64 -5.17
CA LEU A 71 19.84 -11.00 -6.47
C LEU A 71 19.83 -9.49 -6.34
N LYS A 72 20.49 -8.81 -7.28
CA LYS A 72 20.41 -7.37 -7.38
C LYS A 72 19.03 -6.99 -7.95
N PRO A 73 18.22 -6.16 -7.25
CA PRO A 73 16.92 -5.75 -7.76
C PRO A 73 17.03 -4.98 -9.08
N VAL A 74 15.94 -4.96 -9.85
CA VAL A 74 15.92 -4.36 -11.20
C VAL A 74 16.27 -2.88 -11.17
N PHE A 75 15.79 -2.13 -10.17
CA PHE A 75 16.10 -0.71 -10.05
C PHE A 75 17.59 -0.48 -9.72
N ASP A 76 18.17 -1.28 -8.81
CA ASP A 76 19.61 -1.24 -8.54
C ASP A 76 20.47 -1.59 -9.77
N GLU A 77 20.01 -2.49 -10.63
CA GLU A 77 20.64 -2.76 -11.93
C GLU A 77 20.61 -1.53 -12.84
N MET A 78 19.46 -0.85 -12.93
CA MET A 78 19.33 0.39 -13.71
C MET A 78 20.25 1.49 -13.19
N VAL A 79 20.32 1.70 -11.88
CA VAL A 79 21.20 2.68 -11.23
C VAL A 79 22.67 2.34 -11.47
N GLY A 80 23.07 1.09 -11.17
CA GLY A 80 24.46 0.64 -11.32
C GLY A 80 24.98 0.70 -12.76
N ARG A 81 24.08 0.54 -13.75
CA ARG A 81 24.40 0.63 -15.18
C ARG A 81 24.15 2.02 -15.77
N LYS A 82 23.85 3.03 -14.93
CA LYS A 82 23.58 4.43 -15.32
C LYS A 82 22.49 4.55 -16.39
N LYS A 83 21.43 3.76 -16.24
CA LYS A 83 20.24 3.77 -17.13
C LYS A 83 19.18 4.77 -16.70
N VAL A 84 19.28 5.28 -15.47
CA VAL A 84 18.45 6.35 -14.91
C VAL A 84 19.30 7.58 -14.61
N LYS A 85 18.69 8.77 -14.62
CA LYS A 85 19.40 10.04 -14.39
C LYS A 85 19.85 10.21 -12.95
N GLU A 86 18.98 9.82 -12.03
CA GLU A 86 19.17 9.93 -10.58
C GLU A 86 18.84 8.59 -9.93
N ASP A 87 19.46 8.28 -8.79
CA ASP A 87 19.15 7.11 -7.97
C ASP A 87 17.88 7.37 -7.15
N MET A 88 16.77 7.60 -7.86
CA MET A 88 15.48 7.94 -7.27
C MET A 88 14.34 7.39 -8.11
N PHE A 89 13.18 7.19 -7.51
CA PHE A 89 11.94 6.97 -8.25
C PHE A 89 10.76 7.61 -7.54
N SER A 90 9.67 7.82 -8.25
CA SER A 90 8.42 8.30 -7.66
C SER A 90 7.22 7.49 -8.11
N ILE A 91 6.30 7.25 -7.19
CA ILE A 91 5.02 6.59 -7.43
C ILE A 91 3.91 7.60 -7.13
N CYS A 92 3.07 7.89 -8.12
CA CYS A 92 1.89 8.73 -7.94
C CYS A 92 0.63 7.92 -8.27
N PHE A 93 -0.33 7.90 -7.36
CA PHE A 93 -1.62 7.24 -7.53
C PHE A 93 -2.70 8.25 -7.90
N ALA A 94 -3.58 7.87 -8.83
CA ALA A 94 -4.72 8.67 -9.27
C ALA A 94 -5.99 7.81 -9.25
N GLY A 95 -7.17 8.46 -9.24
CA GLY A 95 -8.46 7.75 -9.15
C GLY A 95 -8.65 6.67 -10.22
N ALA A 96 -8.00 6.85 -11.37
CA ALA A 96 -7.78 5.80 -12.36
C ALA A 96 -6.28 5.73 -12.72
N GLY A 97 -5.60 4.65 -12.31
CA GLY A 97 -4.21 4.39 -12.64
C GLY A 97 -3.21 5.18 -11.79
N GLY A 98 -2.14 5.66 -12.43
CA GLY A 98 -1.03 6.33 -11.75
C GLY A 98 0.21 6.41 -12.63
N SER A 99 1.33 6.82 -12.04
CA SER A 99 2.63 6.90 -12.70
C SER A 99 3.75 6.37 -11.82
N LEU A 100 4.61 5.54 -12.40
CA LEU A 100 5.92 5.21 -11.86
C LEU A 100 6.98 5.94 -12.72
N VAL A 101 7.75 6.81 -12.09
CA VAL A 101 8.87 7.52 -12.73
C VAL A 101 10.17 6.96 -12.17
N LEU A 102 11.01 6.41 -13.03
CA LEU A 102 12.34 5.91 -12.67
C LEU A 102 13.39 6.97 -13.03
N GLY A 103 14.18 7.39 -12.04
CA GLY A 103 15.23 8.39 -12.19
C GLY A 103 14.76 9.84 -12.13
N GLY A 104 13.62 10.11 -11.50
CA GLY A 104 13.08 11.47 -11.38
C GLY A 104 11.73 11.53 -10.68
N PHE A 105 11.11 12.70 -10.76
CA PHE A 105 9.77 13.00 -10.27
C PHE A 105 9.06 13.93 -11.27
N ASP A 106 7.83 13.59 -11.67
CA ASP A 106 7.01 14.47 -12.51
C ASP A 106 6.19 15.43 -11.63
N ALA A 107 6.66 16.67 -11.52
CA ALA A 107 5.99 17.70 -10.73
C ALA A 107 4.56 18.03 -11.22
N LYS A 108 4.20 17.68 -12.46
CA LYS A 108 2.82 17.85 -12.96
C LYS A 108 1.84 16.88 -12.29
N MET A 109 2.36 15.79 -11.74
CA MET A 109 1.59 14.78 -11.02
C MET A 109 1.44 15.12 -9.54
N ALA A 110 1.88 16.27 -9.03
CA ALA A 110 1.67 16.61 -7.63
C ALA A 110 0.89 17.90 -7.47
N LYS A 111 -0.06 17.89 -6.52
CA LYS A 111 -0.84 19.08 -6.15
C LYS A 111 0.02 20.14 -5.46
N SER A 112 1.10 19.73 -4.80
CA SER A 112 2.01 20.58 -4.04
C SER A 112 3.43 20.02 -4.10
N ARG A 113 4.41 20.77 -3.57
CA ARG A 113 5.78 20.26 -3.45
C ARG A 113 5.83 19.16 -2.39
N PRO A 114 6.56 18.05 -2.63
CA PRO A 114 6.80 17.06 -1.60
C PRO A 114 7.53 17.66 -0.40
N PHE A 115 7.15 17.23 0.80
CA PHE A 115 8.04 17.27 1.96
C PHE A 115 8.84 15.97 2.02
N TYR A 116 9.97 15.98 2.70
CA TYR A 116 10.87 14.83 2.79
C TYR A 116 11.01 14.36 4.24
N VAL A 117 10.90 13.04 4.43
CA VAL A 117 11.12 12.37 5.71
C VAL A 117 12.39 11.52 5.57
N PRO A 118 13.40 11.71 6.44
CA PRO A 118 14.59 10.89 6.42
C PRO A 118 14.25 9.41 6.66
N LEU A 119 14.87 8.52 5.88
CA LEU A 119 14.83 7.10 6.15
C LEU A 119 15.60 6.81 7.45
N LEU A 120 15.18 5.76 8.16
CA LEU A 120 15.90 5.28 9.34
C LEU A 120 17.27 4.73 8.93
N LYS A 121 18.31 5.14 9.66
CA LYS A 121 19.67 4.63 9.47
C LYS A 121 19.77 3.23 10.04
N GLU A 122 19.90 2.26 9.15
CA GLU A 122 20.05 0.85 9.50
C GLU A 122 21.37 0.29 8.97
N LYS A 123 21.91 -0.74 9.63
CA LYS A 123 23.13 -1.43 9.19
C LYS A 123 22.93 -2.10 7.83
N GLU A 124 21.74 -2.66 7.61
CA GLU A 124 21.30 -3.25 6.35
C GLU A 124 19.93 -2.67 6.01
N ARG A 125 19.89 -1.76 5.04
CA ARG A 125 18.64 -1.18 4.55
C ARG A 125 17.88 -2.25 3.80
N SER A 126 16.69 -2.58 4.27
CA SER A 126 15.83 -3.62 3.68
C SER A 126 14.58 -2.98 3.08
N PHE A 127 13.77 -2.35 3.93
CA PHE A 127 12.57 -1.63 3.55
C PHE A 127 12.78 -0.10 3.55
N TYR A 128 11.85 0.63 2.93
CA TYR A 128 11.75 2.08 3.10
C TYR A 128 11.13 2.43 4.46
N ARG A 129 11.98 2.43 5.49
CA ARG A 129 11.56 2.65 6.88
C ARG A 129 11.67 4.10 7.29
N VAL A 130 10.64 4.64 7.92
CA VAL A 130 10.57 6.00 8.45
C VAL A 130 10.27 6.00 9.95
N GLY A 131 10.74 7.02 10.65
CA GLY A 131 10.47 7.23 12.07
C GLY A 131 9.13 7.96 12.30
N LEU A 132 8.45 7.61 13.38
CA LEU A 132 7.15 8.17 13.77
C LEU A 132 7.23 8.76 15.19
N ASN A 133 6.29 9.65 15.54
CA ASN A 133 6.24 10.34 16.84
C ASN A 133 5.44 9.63 17.93
N GLU A 134 5.16 8.33 17.80
CA GLU A 134 4.43 7.56 18.82
C GLU A 134 3.04 8.16 19.15
N SER A 135 2.40 8.84 18.19
CA SER A 135 1.06 9.40 18.30
C SER A 135 0.31 9.42 16.97
N LEU A 136 -1.01 9.62 17.04
CA LEU A 136 -1.88 10.00 15.93
C LEU A 136 -2.62 11.26 16.31
N ILE A 137 -2.92 12.13 15.36
CA ILE A 137 -3.83 13.27 15.57
C ILE A 137 -5.13 12.94 14.86
N VAL A 138 -6.22 12.80 15.61
CA VAL A 138 -7.54 12.40 15.08
C VAL A 138 -8.52 13.53 15.36
N GLY A 139 -9.03 14.16 14.29
CA GLY A 139 -9.95 15.30 14.44
C GLY A 139 -9.34 16.46 15.24
N GLY A 140 -8.02 16.66 15.15
CA GLY A 140 -7.27 17.67 15.92
C GLY A 140 -6.91 17.27 17.35
N VAL A 141 -7.26 16.06 17.80
CA VAL A 141 -6.92 15.54 19.14
C VAL A 141 -5.74 14.57 19.03
N GLU A 142 -4.68 14.84 19.77
CA GLU A 142 -3.53 13.93 19.85
C GLU A 142 -3.85 12.71 20.72
N VAL A 143 -3.62 11.53 20.16
CA VAL A 143 -3.81 10.22 20.78
C VAL A 143 -2.46 9.51 20.88
N SER A 144 -2.03 9.20 22.11
CA SER A 144 -0.75 8.52 22.33
C SER A 144 -0.78 7.06 21.83
N MET A 145 0.19 6.75 20.96
CA MET A 145 0.44 5.44 20.35
C MET A 145 1.90 4.98 20.58
N PRO A 146 2.31 4.59 21.81
CA PRO A 146 3.70 4.26 22.15
C PRO A 146 4.36 3.14 21.32
N GLU A 147 3.56 2.34 20.61
CA GLU A 147 4.06 1.28 19.72
C GLU A 147 4.34 1.77 18.29
N MET A 148 3.83 2.94 17.90
CA MET A 148 4.06 3.54 16.59
C MET A 148 5.40 4.28 16.54
N LYS A 149 6.50 3.52 16.52
CA LYS A 149 7.86 4.09 16.46
C LYS A 149 8.39 4.20 15.03
N THR A 150 8.03 3.26 14.18
CA THR A 150 8.52 3.17 12.80
C THR A 150 7.43 2.66 11.88
N ALA A 151 7.45 3.08 10.62
CA ALA A 151 6.61 2.53 9.56
C ALA A 151 7.45 2.08 8.35
N ILE A 152 6.87 1.22 7.52
CA ILE A 152 7.35 0.89 6.18
C ILE A 152 6.43 1.60 5.18
N VAL A 153 7.01 2.25 4.18
CA VAL A 153 6.26 2.75 3.02
C VAL A 153 6.21 1.64 1.97
N ASP A 154 5.02 1.06 1.75
CA ASP A 154 4.82 -0.12 0.90
C ASP A 154 3.67 0.08 -0.09
N SER A 155 3.98 0.17 -1.39
CA SER A 155 2.97 0.27 -2.45
C SER A 155 2.27 -1.05 -2.76
N GLY A 156 2.79 -2.18 -2.25
CA GLY A 156 2.21 -3.51 -2.43
C GLY A 156 1.05 -3.82 -1.48
N THR A 157 0.80 -2.96 -0.49
CA THR A 157 -0.26 -3.13 0.51
C THR A 157 -1.32 -2.05 0.33
N THR A 158 -2.58 -2.45 0.08
CA THR A 158 -3.70 -1.52 -0.14
C THR A 158 -4.06 -0.71 1.10
N LEU A 159 -3.79 -1.24 2.30
CA LEU A 159 -4.35 -0.76 3.56
C LEU A 159 -3.27 -0.17 4.45
N ILE A 160 -3.63 0.83 5.25
CA ILE A 160 -2.77 1.28 6.34
C ILE A 160 -2.86 0.26 7.47
N MET A 161 -1.76 -0.45 7.70
CA MET A 161 -1.66 -1.49 8.71
C MET A 161 -1.08 -0.93 10.02
N PHE A 162 -1.76 -1.23 11.13
CA PHE A 162 -1.30 -0.89 12.47
C PHE A 162 -1.03 -2.15 13.30
N SER A 163 -0.20 -2.03 14.34
CA SER A 163 -0.15 -3.07 15.38
C SER A 163 -1.55 -3.22 15.99
N LYS A 164 -1.88 -4.42 16.51
CA LYS A 164 -3.20 -4.65 17.11
C LYS A 164 -3.53 -3.64 18.20
N ASN A 165 -2.59 -3.34 19.09
CA ASN A 165 -2.83 -2.40 20.18
C ASN A 165 -3.05 -0.97 19.68
N THR A 166 -2.27 -0.53 18.69
CA THR A 166 -2.46 0.78 18.05
C THR A 166 -3.82 0.86 17.36
N PHE A 167 -4.19 -0.17 16.60
CA PHE A 167 -5.50 -0.23 15.94
C PHE A 167 -6.65 -0.20 16.95
N ASP A 168 -6.60 -1.05 17.98
CA ASP A 168 -7.63 -1.10 19.02
C ASP A 168 -7.80 0.26 19.71
N LYS A 169 -6.70 0.99 19.93
CA LYS A 169 -6.73 2.35 20.48
C LYS A 169 -7.35 3.36 19.53
N LEU A 170 -6.98 3.34 18.24
CA LEU A 170 -7.56 4.20 17.22
C LEU A 170 -9.06 3.94 17.09
N ALA A 171 -9.46 2.68 16.93
CA ALA A 171 -10.85 2.26 16.85
C ALA A 171 -11.65 2.69 18.09
N LYS A 172 -11.09 2.50 19.28
CA LYS A 172 -11.71 2.99 20.53
C LYS A 172 -11.87 4.50 20.54
N HIS A 173 -10.85 5.25 20.10
CA HIS A 173 -10.94 6.71 20.04
C HIS A 173 -12.05 7.15 19.09
N LEU A 174 -12.08 6.62 17.86
CA LEU A 174 -13.13 6.90 16.86
C LEU A 174 -14.54 6.59 17.41
N LYS A 175 -14.72 5.43 18.06
CA LYS A 175 -15.96 5.03 18.75
C LYS A 175 -16.38 5.87 19.95
N THR A 176 -15.55 6.81 20.41
CA THR A 176 -15.88 7.63 21.58
C THR A 176 -15.96 9.11 21.24
N ALA A 177 -15.14 9.56 20.29
CA ALA A 177 -15.04 10.97 19.91
C ALA A 177 -15.93 11.33 18.69
N HIS A 178 -16.35 10.36 17.88
CA HIS A 178 -17.05 10.59 16.61
C HIS A 178 -18.41 9.86 16.52
N CYS A 179 -19.19 9.89 17.60
CA CYS A 179 -20.51 9.21 17.65
C CYS A 179 -21.64 9.90 16.89
N ASP A 180 -21.36 11.05 16.31
CA ASP A 180 -22.20 11.72 15.33
C ASP A 180 -22.16 11.03 13.96
N VAL A 181 -21.17 10.16 13.72
CA VAL A 181 -21.10 9.28 12.56
C VAL A 181 -22.05 8.09 12.76
N PRO A 182 -23.03 7.88 11.85
CA PRO A 182 -23.95 6.74 11.91
C PRO A 182 -23.22 5.41 12.03
N ASP A 183 -23.73 4.52 12.89
CA ASP A 183 -23.24 3.16 13.12
C ASP A 183 -21.80 3.04 13.67
N LEU A 184 -21.05 4.13 13.86
CA LEU A 184 -19.66 4.06 14.31
C LEU A 184 -19.53 3.62 15.77
N CYS A 185 -20.38 4.15 16.65
CA CYS A 185 -20.34 3.91 18.09
C CYS A 185 -21.19 2.73 18.57
N GLU A 186 -21.87 2.05 17.66
CA GLU A 186 -22.74 0.94 18.01
C GLU A 186 -21.96 -0.28 18.48
N ARG A 187 -22.66 -1.21 19.16
CA ARG A 187 -22.06 -2.51 19.50
C ARG A 187 -21.61 -3.26 18.26
N ASN A 188 -22.36 -3.14 17.17
CA ASN A 188 -22.01 -3.67 15.86
C ASN A 188 -21.49 -2.52 14.98
N SER A 189 -20.29 -2.06 15.27
CA SER A 189 -19.66 -0.91 14.60
C SER A 189 -18.96 -1.26 13.30
N TRP A 190 -18.44 -0.24 12.60
CA TRP A 190 -17.56 -0.33 11.44
C TRP A 190 -16.30 -1.18 11.64
N PHE A 191 -15.85 -1.35 12.90
CA PHE A 191 -14.66 -2.12 13.24
C PHE A 191 -14.94 -3.62 13.51
N GLN A 192 -16.10 -4.12 13.08
CA GLN A 192 -16.43 -5.55 13.10
C GLN A 192 -16.48 -6.11 11.68
N GLU A 193 -16.21 -7.41 11.57
CA GLU A 193 -16.29 -8.12 10.29
C GLU A 193 -17.72 -8.03 9.70
N ILE A 194 -17.85 -7.72 8.41
CA ILE A 194 -19.10 -7.83 7.61
C ILE A 194 -20.10 -6.67 7.82
N GLN A 195 -19.64 -5.42 7.92
CA GLN A 195 -20.53 -4.25 7.89
C GLN A 195 -20.28 -3.41 6.63
N CYS A 196 -21.35 -3.20 5.85
CA CYS A 196 -21.35 -2.41 4.63
C CYS A 196 -22.18 -1.15 4.85
N PHE A 197 -21.62 0.01 4.50
CA PHE A 197 -22.28 1.30 4.65
C PHE A 197 -22.38 1.96 3.28
N THR A 198 -23.46 2.70 3.06
CA THR A 198 -23.58 3.50 1.84
C THR A 198 -22.65 4.69 1.98
N GLU A 199 -21.78 4.92 0.99
CA GLU A 199 -21.03 6.17 0.90
C GLU A 199 -22.03 7.31 0.73
N ASP A 200 -22.24 8.07 1.79
CA ASP A 200 -22.96 9.34 1.78
C ASP A 200 -21.94 10.45 2.01
N GLU A 201 -22.03 11.55 1.26
CA GLU A 201 -21.20 12.73 1.46
C GLU A 201 -21.32 13.25 2.90
N GLU A 202 -22.50 13.13 3.50
CA GLU A 202 -22.72 13.51 4.90
C GLU A 202 -21.92 12.66 5.90
N ILE A 203 -21.64 11.39 5.56
CA ILE A 203 -20.80 10.51 6.39
C ILE A 203 -19.34 10.91 6.23
N LEU A 204 -18.89 11.16 5.01
CA LEU A 204 -17.50 11.56 4.74
C LEU A 204 -17.15 12.88 5.43
N ASP A 205 -18.08 13.85 5.46
CA ASP A 205 -17.90 15.14 6.12
C ASP A 205 -17.80 15.04 7.65
N LYS A 206 -18.40 14.02 8.26
CA LYS A 206 -18.34 13.78 9.72
C LYS A 206 -17.11 12.99 10.15
N MET A 207 -16.47 12.30 9.21
CA MET A 207 -15.31 11.48 9.50
C MET A 207 -14.06 12.36 9.70
N PRO A 208 -13.26 12.10 10.75
CA PRO A 208 -12.15 12.98 11.09
C PRO A 208 -11.00 12.89 10.10
N THR A 209 -10.27 13.99 9.91
CA THR A 209 -8.90 13.91 9.41
C THR A 209 -8.03 13.13 10.39
N ILE A 210 -7.20 12.23 9.86
CA ILE A 210 -6.20 11.48 10.62
C ILE A 210 -4.83 11.96 10.17
N GLU A 211 -4.00 12.43 11.10
CA GLU A 211 -2.63 12.83 10.83
C GLU A 211 -1.64 11.86 11.48
N ILE A 212 -0.63 11.45 10.73
CA ILE A 212 0.47 10.59 11.16
C ILE A 212 1.75 11.45 11.24
N PRO A 213 2.17 11.88 12.44
CA PRO A 213 3.37 12.70 12.59
C PRO A 213 4.65 11.85 12.49
N PHE A 214 5.59 12.30 11.68
CA PHE A 214 6.91 11.69 11.50
C PHE A 214 7.92 12.24 12.53
N SER A 215 9.01 11.49 12.73
CA SER A 215 10.07 11.85 13.69
C SER A 215 10.80 13.16 13.41
N ASN A 216 10.66 13.71 12.19
CA ASN A 216 11.26 14.98 11.79
C ASN A 216 10.32 16.19 11.93
N GLY A 217 9.09 15.99 12.44
CA GLY A 217 8.09 17.06 12.63
C GLY A 217 7.17 17.30 11.44
N GLU A 218 7.41 16.67 10.29
CA GLU A 218 6.43 16.61 9.20
C GLU A 218 5.29 15.66 9.56
N LYS A 219 4.18 15.73 8.81
CA LYS A 219 3.01 14.87 9.02
C LYS A 219 2.38 14.44 7.71
N LEU A 220 1.89 13.20 7.67
CA LEU A 220 0.98 12.74 6.62
C LEU A 220 -0.45 13.00 7.08
N GLU A 221 -1.18 13.78 6.30
CA GLU A 221 -2.60 14.10 6.54
C GLU A 221 -3.48 13.22 5.65
N LEU A 222 -4.50 12.61 6.24
CA LEU A 222 -5.44 11.71 5.58
C LEU A 222 -6.86 12.16 5.84
N GLU A 223 -7.57 12.53 4.77
CA GLU A 223 -9.00 12.82 4.80
C GLU A 223 -9.82 11.51 4.79
N ALA A 224 -11.11 11.59 5.08
CA ALA A 224 -12.01 10.43 5.08
C ALA A 224 -11.92 9.59 3.80
N ARG A 225 -11.76 10.25 2.64
CA ARG A 225 -11.64 9.58 1.34
C ARG A 225 -10.32 8.83 1.14
N ASP A 226 -9.29 9.12 1.93
CA ASP A 226 -8.00 8.46 1.82
C ASP A 226 -7.99 7.12 2.57
N TYR A 227 -8.78 6.99 3.63
CA TYR A 227 -8.82 5.77 4.47
C TYR A 227 -10.17 5.03 4.44
N LEU A 228 -11.20 5.56 3.77
CA LEU A 228 -12.45 4.86 3.45
C LEU A 228 -12.46 4.48 1.98
N ILE A 229 -12.40 3.18 1.70
CA ILE A 229 -12.33 2.65 0.33
C ILE A 229 -13.74 2.30 -0.16
N PRO A 230 -14.23 2.91 -1.24
CA PRO A 230 -15.53 2.55 -1.81
C PRO A 230 -15.46 1.18 -2.49
N ILE A 231 -16.51 0.38 -2.29
CA ILE A 231 -16.66 -0.95 -2.89
C ILE A 231 -17.77 -0.89 -3.92
N TYR A 232 -17.45 -1.13 -5.19
CA TYR A 232 -18.42 -1.15 -6.28
C TYR A 232 -18.80 -2.59 -6.64
N VAL A 233 -20.00 -3.01 -6.24
CA VAL A 233 -20.54 -4.34 -6.59
C VAL A 233 -21.24 -4.25 -7.96
N SER A 234 -20.57 -4.62 -9.05
CA SER A 234 -21.23 -4.65 -10.36
C SER A 234 -22.00 -5.96 -10.56
N MET A 235 -23.33 -5.89 -10.69
CA MET A 235 -24.14 -6.97 -11.26
C MET A 235 -23.73 -7.21 -12.72
N LEU A 236 -22.89 -8.22 -12.96
CA LEU A 236 -22.97 -9.21 -14.04
C LEU A 236 -21.65 -10.02 -14.03
N PHE A 237 -21.80 -11.35 -14.14
CA PHE A 237 -20.79 -12.43 -14.09
C PHE A 237 -20.53 -13.05 -12.70
N LEU A 238 -21.06 -14.27 -12.57
CA LEU A 238 -20.79 -15.23 -11.51
C LEU A 238 -19.28 -15.54 -11.43
N ARG A 239 -18.77 -15.56 -10.20
CA ARG A 239 -17.39 -15.83 -9.74
C ARG A 239 -16.41 -14.67 -9.93
N THR A 240 -16.22 -13.85 -8.90
CA THR A 240 -14.95 -13.66 -8.14
C THR A 240 -15.11 -12.53 -7.13
N SER A 241 -14.34 -12.67 -6.05
CA SER A 241 -14.25 -11.92 -4.79
C SER A 241 -13.81 -10.45 -4.91
N ALA A 242 -14.38 -9.57 -4.08
CA ALA A 242 -13.68 -8.72 -3.10
C ALA A 242 -14.60 -7.63 -2.55
N GLU A 243 -14.84 -7.60 -1.23
CA GLU A 243 -15.47 -6.48 -0.52
C GLU A 243 -14.88 -6.37 0.90
N TYR A 244 -14.15 -5.28 1.23
CA TYR A 244 -13.80 -4.98 2.63
C TYR A 244 -13.64 -3.46 2.87
N LEU A 245 -14.13 -3.00 4.04
CA LEU A 245 -13.62 -1.82 4.75
C LEU A 245 -12.48 -2.31 5.65
N VAL A 246 -11.28 -1.75 5.54
CA VAL A 246 -10.16 -2.25 6.35
C VAL A 246 -9.23 -1.15 6.87
N LEU A 247 -9.25 -1.01 8.18
CA LEU A 247 -8.04 -0.82 8.98
C LEU A 247 -7.91 -2.16 9.74
N ASP A 248 -7.04 -3.09 9.32
CA ASP A 248 -6.99 -4.44 9.93
C ASP A 248 -5.90 -4.50 10.99
N ALA A 249 -6.29 -5.01 12.15
CA ALA A 249 -5.42 -5.74 13.03
C ALA A 249 -5.82 -7.22 13.05
N LYS A 250 -5.11 -8.00 12.23
CA LYS A 250 -4.86 -9.45 12.33
C LYS A 250 -5.91 -10.38 11.70
N ALA A 251 -5.73 -10.64 10.41
CA ALA A 251 -5.70 -11.97 9.77
C ALA A 251 -6.58 -13.09 10.37
N SER A 252 -7.83 -13.18 9.90
CA SER A 252 -8.51 -14.44 9.66
C SER A 252 -9.53 -14.27 8.52
N LYS A 253 -9.70 -15.28 7.65
CA LYS A 253 -10.61 -15.22 6.47
C LYS A 253 -12.05 -15.64 6.85
N PRO A 254 -13.10 -14.82 6.63
CA PRO A 254 -14.50 -15.27 6.65
C PRO A 254 -15.21 -15.15 5.29
N LYS A 255 -16.37 -15.83 5.18
CA LYS A 255 -17.13 -16.15 3.95
C LYS A 255 -18.13 -15.05 3.57
N HIS A 256 -18.23 -14.76 2.26
CA HIS A 256 -18.96 -13.66 1.61
C HIS A 256 -20.36 -14.04 1.10
N SER A 257 -21.44 -13.37 1.57
CA SER A 257 -22.76 -13.41 0.90
C SER A 257 -23.74 -12.23 1.14
N ASP A 258 -23.48 -11.27 2.04
CA ASP A 258 -24.59 -10.47 2.62
C ASP A 258 -24.64 -8.97 2.22
N CYS A 259 -23.71 -8.45 1.41
CA CYS A 259 -23.65 -7.03 1.03
C CYS A 259 -24.25 -6.70 -0.35
N LEU A 260 -25.45 -7.21 -0.66
CA LEU A 260 -26.19 -6.85 -1.87
C LEU A 260 -27.33 -5.88 -1.54
N SER A 261 -27.11 -4.58 -1.74
CA SER A 261 -28.22 -3.66 -1.97
C SER A 261 -27.88 -2.64 -3.06
N SER A 262 -28.86 -2.44 -3.94
CA SER A 262 -28.75 -1.76 -5.23
C SER A 262 -28.90 -0.25 -5.09
N SER A 263 -27.84 0.50 -5.36
CA SER A 263 -28.00 1.84 -5.93
C SER A 263 -26.84 2.17 -6.87
N ALA A 264 -27.13 2.17 -8.17
CA ALA A 264 -26.20 2.65 -9.19
C ALA A 264 -26.25 4.19 -9.17
N SER A 265 -25.33 4.81 -8.45
CA SER A 265 -25.05 6.24 -8.61
C SER A 265 -24.06 6.41 -9.77
N ASN A 266 -24.52 7.04 -10.85
CA ASN A 266 -23.67 7.49 -11.95
C ASN A 266 -22.76 8.62 -11.44
N ARG A 267 -21.56 8.30 -10.96
CA ARG A 267 -20.51 9.31 -10.84
C ARG A 267 -19.89 9.58 -12.20
N THR A 268 -20.00 10.84 -12.61
CA THR A 268 -19.13 11.49 -13.57
C THR A 268 -17.66 11.26 -13.19
N LYS A 269 -16.81 10.98 -14.19
CA LYS A 269 -15.35 10.85 -14.09
C LYS A 269 -14.78 11.83 -13.04
N GLY A 270 -14.38 11.30 -11.87
CA GLY A 270 -13.57 12.05 -10.92
C GLY A 270 -12.28 12.47 -11.60
N SER A 271 -11.81 13.69 -11.30
CA SER A 271 -10.65 14.29 -11.97
C SER A 271 -9.46 13.32 -12.05
N ASP A 272 -8.78 13.28 -13.19
CA ASP A 272 -7.49 12.58 -13.39
C ASP A 272 -6.35 13.13 -12.51
N ALA A 273 -6.66 13.98 -11.52
CA ALA A 273 -5.70 14.54 -10.60
C ALA A 273 -5.23 13.45 -9.60
N PRO A 274 -3.91 13.22 -9.49
CA PRO A 274 -3.34 12.29 -8.52
C PRO A 274 -3.66 12.72 -7.09
N PHE A 275 -3.94 11.73 -6.23
CA PHE A 275 -4.28 11.96 -4.83
C PHE A 275 -3.08 11.78 -3.89
N ALA A 276 -2.09 10.94 -4.25
CA ALA A 276 -0.87 10.77 -3.45
C ALA A 276 0.35 10.50 -4.32
N CYS A 277 1.47 11.16 -4.02
CA CYS A 277 2.78 10.92 -4.64
C CYS A 277 3.83 10.63 -3.56
N PHE A 278 4.61 9.57 -3.77
CA PHE A 278 5.73 9.18 -2.93
C PHE A 278 7.01 9.26 -3.74
N VAL A 279 8.01 9.97 -3.24
CA VAL A 279 9.30 10.16 -3.91
C VAL A 279 10.39 9.52 -3.05
N PHE A 280 11.11 8.56 -3.63
CA PHE A 280 12.17 7.81 -2.99
C PHE A 280 13.49 8.30 -3.53
N VAL A 281 14.30 8.90 -2.68
CA VAL A 281 15.57 9.57 -3.03
C VAL A 281 16.72 8.92 -2.28
N PRO A 282 17.96 9.00 -2.79
CA PRO A 282 19.11 8.53 -2.04
C PRO A 282 19.38 9.51 -0.89
N GLU A 283 20.05 9.02 0.17
CA GLU A 283 20.54 9.90 1.26
C GLU A 283 21.63 10.87 0.79
#